data_AF-A0A9X8HAT9-F1
#
_entry.id   AF-A0A9X8HAT9-F1
#
_cell.length_a   1.000
_cell.length_b   1.000
_cell.length_c   1.000
_cell.angle_alpha   90.00
_cell.angle_beta   90.00
_cell.angle_gamma   90.00
#
_symmetry.space_group_name_H-M   'P 1'
#
loop_
_entity.id
_entity.type
_entity.pdbx_description
1 polymer ?
#
loop_
_entity_poly.entity_id
_entity_poly.type
_entity_poly.pdbx_seq_one_letter_code
_entity_poly.pdbx_strand_id
1 'polypeptide(L)' 'MQALAESEFRFKYFPVAWYAMDITFQQTNVPTGACKEKKLYYSGKHSLYGHEVEVSVVTNGFAIDCTKFYKGSMSDK' A
#
# COMPACT_ATOMS: atom_id res chain seq x y z
N MET A 1 -1.79 27.77 10.28
CA MET A 1 -2.10 26.32 10.24
C MET A 1 -3.17 26.08 11.27
N GLN A 2 -4.39 25.86 10.80
CA GLN A 2 -5.53 25.62 11.68
C GLN A 2 -5.27 24.28 12.37
N ALA A 3 -5.34 24.27 13.71
CA ALA A 3 -5.20 23.06 14.51
C ALA A 3 -6.14 21.99 13.93
N LEU A 4 -5.59 20.81 13.65
CA LEU A 4 -6.32 19.66 13.13
C LEU A 4 -7.43 19.35 14.13
N ALA A 5 -8.65 19.84 13.85
CA ALA A 5 -9.80 19.58 14.68
C ALA A 5 -9.91 18.07 14.84
N GLU A 6 -10.10 17.64 16.08
CA GLU A 6 -10.33 16.27 16.54
C GLU A 6 -11.60 15.70 15.89
N SER A 7 -11.60 15.51 14.58
CA SER A 7 -12.68 14.81 13.92
C SER A 7 -12.47 13.34 14.23
N GLU A 8 -13.18 12.85 15.25
CA GLU A 8 -13.30 11.46 15.65
C GLU A 8 -13.99 10.62 14.55
N PHE A 9 -13.48 10.65 13.33
CA PHE A 9 -13.84 9.63 12.36
C PHE A 9 -13.29 8.32 12.94
N ARG A 10 -14.17 7.40 13.30
CA ARG A 10 -13.84 6.06 13.81
C ARG A 10 -14.29 5.04 12.78
N PHE A 11 -13.56 3.93 12.64
CA PHE A 11 -14.02 2.86 11.76
C PHE A 11 -15.36 2.31 12.29
N LYS A 12 -16.37 2.22 11.42
CA LYS A 12 -17.74 1.81 11.79
C LYS A 12 -17.80 0.50 12.57
N TYR A 13 -16.89 -0.43 12.27
CA TYR A 13 -16.82 -1.76 12.90
C TYR A 13 -15.72 -1.90 13.96
N PHE A 14 -14.87 -0.87 14.15
CA PHE A 14 -13.74 -0.90 15.08
C PHE A 14 -13.58 0.45 15.77
N PRO A 15 -14.44 0.77 16.77
CA PRO A 15 -14.49 2.10 17.40
C PRO A 15 -13.25 2.45 18.24
N VAL A 16 -12.35 1.49 18.49
CA VAL A 16 -11.07 1.68 19.20
C VAL A 16 -9.86 1.77 18.26
N ALA A 17 -10.05 1.49 16.97
CA ALA A 17 -8.96 1.54 15.99
C ALA A 17 -8.76 2.98 15.51
N TRP A 18 -7.51 3.47 15.66
CA TRP A 18 -7.10 4.80 15.23
C TRP A 18 -6.68 4.86 13.76
N TYR A 19 -6.17 3.75 13.23
CA TYR A 19 -5.79 3.56 11.83
C TYR A 19 -6.09 2.12 11.41
N ALA A 20 -6.24 1.91 10.10
CA ALA A 20 -6.27 0.62 9.47
C ALA A 20 -4.95 0.38 8.73
N MET A 21 -4.54 -0.86 8.60
CA MET A 21 -3.37 -1.25 7.83
C MET A 21 -3.83 -2.08 6.64
N ASP A 22 -3.40 -1.72 5.45
CA ASP A 22 -3.79 -2.41 4.21
C ASP A 22 -2.60 -2.57 3.28
N ILE A 23 -2.63 -3.60 2.43
CA ILE A 23 -1.61 -3.84 1.41
C ILE A 23 -2.09 -3.20 0.11
N THR A 24 -1.29 -2.28 -0.42
CA THR A 24 -1.57 -1.59 -1.68
C THR A 24 -0.56 -1.98 -2.74
N PHE A 25 -1.03 -2.15 -3.98
CA PHE A 25 -0.17 -2.38 -5.14
C PHE A 25 0.10 -1.05 -5.86
N GLN A 26 1.36 -0.65 -5.91
CA GLN A 26 1.80 0.54 -6.60
C GLN A 26 2.41 0.15 -7.94
N GLN A 27 1.69 0.47 -9.02
CA GLN A 27 2.17 0.22 -10.38
C GLN A 27 3.43 1.04 -10.67
N THR A 28 4.37 0.42 -11.37
CA THR A 28 5.57 1.07 -11.89
C THR A 28 5.70 0.87 -13.40
N ASN A 29 6.61 1.63 -14.02
CA ASN A 29 7.10 1.30 -15.35
C ASN A 29 7.83 -0.05 -15.34
N VAL A 30 8.03 -0.63 -16.53
CA VAL A 30 8.81 -1.86 -16.68
C VAL A 30 10.24 -1.61 -16.19
N PRO A 31 10.74 -2.37 -15.21
CA PRO A 31 12.10 -2.19 -14.71
C PRO A 31 13.14 -2.41 -15.81
N THR A 32 14.26 -1.70 -15.71
CA THR A 32 15.46 -1.99 -16.51
C THR A 32 16.21 -3.16 -15.89
N GLY A 33 16.86 -4.01 -16.70
CA GLY A 33 17.59 -5.18 -16.20
C GLY A 33 17.31 -6.45 -16.99
N ALA A 34 17.83 -7.59 -16.51
CA ALA A 34 17.62 -8.88 -17.14
C ALA A 34 16.16 -9.35 -16.99
N CYS A 35 15.67 -10.15 -17.93
CA CYS A 35 14.30 -10.67 -17.91
C CYS A 35 13.93 -11.34 -16.56
N LYS A 36 14.87 -12.09 -15.97
CA LYS A 36 14.69 -12.72 -14.65
C LYS A 36 14.47 -11.71 -13.52
N GLU A 37 15.15 -10.56 -13.57
CA GLU A 37 15.02 -9.51 -12.55
C GLU A 37 13.70 -8.76 -12.70
N LYS A 38 13.31 -8.43 -13.94
CA LYS A 38 12.02 -7.78 -14.23
C LYS A 38 10.84 -8.61 -13.76
N LYS A 39 10.90 -9.93 -13.97
CA LYS A 39 9.84 -10.88 -13.58
C LYS A 39 9.54 -10.83 -12.07
N LEU A 40 10.50 -10.45 -11.24
CA LEU A 40 10.30 -10.30 -9.79
C LEU A 40 9.31 -9.17 -9.44
N TYR A 41 9.15 -8.18 -10.32
CA TYR A 41 8.26 -7.05 -10.09
C TYR A 41 6.91 -7.22 -10.78
N TYR A 42 6.76 -8.25 -11.61
CA TYR A 42 5.49 -8.53 -12.26
C TYR A 42 4.56 -9.24 -11.28
N SER A 43 3.37 -8.66 -11.06
CA SER A 43 2.27 -9.34 -10.38
C SER A 43 1.34 -9.95 -11.43
N GLY A 44 1.16 -11.27 -11.40
CA GLY A 44 0.16 -12.01 -12.15
C GLY A 44 -1.26 -11.65 -11.72
N LYS A 45 -1.50 -11.42 -10.43
CA LYS A 45 -2.82 -11.01 -9.91
C LYS A 45 -3.29 -9.69 -10.53
N HIS A 46 -2.38 -8.72 -10.65
CA HIS A 46 -2.69 -7.39 -11.18
C HIS A 46 -2.36 -7.25 -12.68
N SER A 47 -1.68 -8.25 -13.27
CA SER A 47 -1.14 -8.21 -14.64
C SER A 47 -0.28 -6.97 -14.96
N LEU A 48 0.43 -6.46 -13.95
CA LEU A 48 1.20 -5.22 -14.00
C LEU A 48 2.54 -5.38 -13.27
N TYR A 49 3.51 -4.54 -13.62
CA TYR A 49 4.74 -4.39 -12.85
C TYR A 49 4.51 -3.41 -11.71
N GLY A 50 5.06 -3.71 -10.54
CA GLY A 50 4.92 -2.82 -9.40
C GLY A 50 5.52 -3.35 -8.11
N HIS A 51 5.16 -2.64 -7.05
CA HIS A 51 5.56 -2.92 -5.69
C HIS A 51 4.34 -3.07 -4.80
N GLU A 52 4.50 -3.85 -3.75
CA GLU A 52 3.51 -3.93 -2.69
C GLU A 52 4.02 -3.20 -1.47
N VAL A 53 3.16 -2.39 -0.88
CA VAL A 53 3.48 -1.59 0.29
C VAL A 53 2.33 -1.73 1.26
N GLU A 54 2.67 -2.03 2.50
CA GLU A 54 1.72 -1.97 3.59
C GLU A 54 1.61 -0.52 4.06
N VAL A 55 0.38 -0.01 4.06
CA VAL A 55 0.06 1.39 4.30
C VAL A 55 -0.85 1.48 5.51
N SER A 56 -0.47 2.33 6.46
CA SER A 56 -1.34 2.72 7.56
C SER A 56 -2.18 3.93 7.16
N VAL A 57 -3.49 3.79 7.22
CA VAL A 57 -4.48 4.79 6.78
C VAL A 57 -5.36 5.17 7.96
N VAL A 58 -5.44 6.47 8.23
CA VAL A 58 -6.37 7.01 9.23
C VAL A 58 -7.79 7.08 8.66
N THR A 59 -8.75 7.19 9.54
CA THR A 59 -10.20 7.13 9.24
C THR A 59 -10.73 8.21 8.31
N ASN A 60 -10.00 9.31 8.14
CA ASN A 60 -10.26 10.35 7.16
C ASN A 60 -9.71 10.01 5.76
N GLY A 61 -9.13 8.83 5.57
CA GLY A 61 -8.66 8.30 4.29
C GLY A 61 -7.22 8.68 3.93
N PHE A 62 -6.49 9.37 4.81
CA PHE A 62 -5.10 9.74 4.54
C PHE A 62 -4.12 8.65 4.98
N ALA A 63 -3.12 8.36 4.13
CA ALA A 63 -2.00 7.52 4.50
C ALA A 63 -1.07 8.28 5.46
N ILE A 64 -0.72 7.67 6.58
CA ILE A 64 0.16 8.23 7.61
C ILE A 64 1.52 7.56 7.69
N ASP A 65 1.62 6.30 7.24
CA ASP A 65 2.87 5.57 7.20
C ASP A 65 2.84 4.50 6.10
N CYS A 66 4.02 4.15 5.59
CA CYS A 66 4.25 3.16 4.55
C CYS A 66 5.49 2.32 4.91
N THR A 67 5.35 1.00 4.86
CA THR A 67 6.49 0.10 5.12
C THR A 67 7.48 0.08 3.94
N LYS A 68 8.56 -0.69 4.10
CA LYS A 68 9.46 -0.97 2.97
C LYS A 68 8.69 -1.69 1.87
N PHE A 69 9.01 -1.35 0.63
CA PHE A 69 8.36 -1.97 -0.52
C PHE A 69 8.79 -3.43 -0.68
N TYR A 70 7.86 -4.24 -1.15
CA TYR A 70 8.07 -5.62 -1.58
C TYR A 70 7.94 -5.74 -3.10
N LYS A 71 8.55 -6.79 -3.63
CA LYS A 71 8.51 -7.14 -5.06
C LYS A 71 7.09 -7.58 -5.43
N GLY A 72 6.53 -7.02 -6.50
CA GLY A 72 5.15 -7.29 -6.92
C GLY A 72 4.80 -8.77 -7.15
N SER A 73 5.79 -9.62 -7.45
CA SER A 73 5.56 -11.07 -7.59
C SER A 73 5.33 -11.80 -6.26
N MET A 74 5.49 -11.14 -5.11
CA MET A 74 5.39 -11.79 -3.79
C MET A 74 3.94 -12.09 -3.38
N SER A 75 2.96 -11.24 -3.73
CA SER A 75 1.54 -11.53 -3.46
C SER A 75 0.89 -12.51 -4.44
N ASP A 76 1.58 -12.93 -5.51
CA ASP A 76 1.01 -13.93 -6.42
C ASP A 76 1.12 -15.37 -5.87
N LYS A 77 1.79 -15.55 -4.72
CA LYS A 77 1.91 -16.83 -4.02
C LYS A 77 0.85 -16.94 -2.94
#